data_AF-A0A2M8DU88-F1
#
_entry.id   AF-A0A2M8DU88-F1
#
_cell.length_a   1.000
_cell.length_b   1.000
_cell.length_c   1.000
_cell.angle_alpha   90.00
_cell.angle_beta   90.00
_cell.angle_gamma   90.00
#
_symmetry.space_group_name_H-M   'P 1'
#
loop_
_entity.id
_entity.type
_entity.pdbx_description
1 polymer ?
#
loop_
_entity_poly.entity_id
_entity_poly.type
_entity_poly.pdbx_seq_one_letter_code
_entity_poly.pdbx_strand_id
1 'polypeptide(L)'
;MSATIETPQKLTFRRYKDGNNKVARFNKMIFQASYTYKCPTYIQSTPPCQGSCPAGEDIRGYLAIVRGTEKPPVGADGKPSMPWQEYAWRRLTEANPFPSVMGRVCPAPCESGCNRNEVEDHVGINSVEHFLGEYAIANNLKYNKPAVQPSGKKVAIMGGGPAGLSCAYQLALKGHDVTIFDEREQLGGMMRYGIPGFRTP
;
A
#
# COMPACT_ATOMS: atom_id res chain seq x y z
N MET A 1 14.93 48.21 25.92
CA MET A 1 13.82 48.32 24.96
C MET A 1 14.38 48.71 23.61
N SER A 2 14.28 47.84 22.61
CA SER A 2 14.10 48.27 21.23
C SER A 2 13.49 47.07 20.50
N ALA A 3 12.16 46.98 20.55
CA ALA A 3 11.42 46.04 19.72
C ALA A 3 11.49 46.58 18.31
N THR A 4 12.30 45.94 17.46
CA THR A 4 12.30 46.21 16.02
C THR A 4 10.92 45.81 15.52
N ILE A 5 10.10 46.79 15.17
CA ILE A 5 8.79 46.58 14.56
C ILE A 5 9.06 46.06 13.14
N GLU A 6 9.16 44.74 12.99
CA GLU A 6 9.13 44.12 11.66
C GLU A 6 7.71 44.25 11.12
N THR A 7 7.51 45.20 10.21
CA THR A 7 6.25 45.35 9.50
C THR A 7 5.99 44.06 8.70
N PRO A 8 4.87 43.35 8.93
CA PRO A 8 4.60 42.10 8.25
C PRO A 8 4.41 42.38 6.76
N GLN A 9 5.40 42.00 5.96
CA GLN A 9 5.35 42.19 4.52
C GLN A 9 4.29 41.24 3.95
N LYS A 10 3.27 41.81 3.29
CA LYS A 10 2.20 41.04 2.66
C LYS A 10 2.80 40.04 1.67
N LEU A 11 2.63 38.75 1.96
CA LEU A 11 3.10 37.67 1.09
C LEU A 11 2.38 37.78 -0.27
N THR A 12 3.14 37.78 -1.35
CA THR A 12 2.60 37.81 -2.73
C THR A 12 3.17 36.64 -3.51
N PHE A 13 2.40 36.13 -4.48
CA PHE A 13 2.88 35.11 -5.42
C PHE A 13 3.94 35.62 -6.40
N ARG A 14 4.31 36.91 -6.30
CA ARG A 14 5.21 37.59 -7.21
C ARG A 14 6.66 37.43 -6.74
N ARG A 15 7.44 36.67 -7.51
CA ARG A 15 8.85 36.37 -7.20
C ARG A 15 9.79 37.57 -7.37
N TYR A 16 9.48 38.51 -8.27
CA TYR A 16 10.33 39.65 -8.59
C TYR A 16 9.56 40.98 -8.51
N LYS A 17 10.21 42.01 -7.97
CA LYS A 17 9.70 43.39 -8.01
C LYS A 17 9.83 43.95 -9.43
N ASP A 18 8.99 44.94 -9.76
CA ASP A 18 9.09 45.69 -11.00
C ASP A 18 10.51 46.25 -11.20
N GLY A 19 11.07 46.09 -12.39
CA GLY A 19 12.42 46.54 -12.74
C GLY A 19 13.56 45.56 -12.40
N ASN A 20 13.26 44.37 -11.86
CA ASN A 20 14.29 43.36 -11.63
C ASN A 20 14.60 42.55 -12.91
N ASN A 21 15.45 43.14 -13.76
CA ASN A 21 15.74 42.64 -15.11
C ASN A 21 17.09 41.90 -15.20
N LYS A 22 17.78 41.69 -14.07
CA LYS A 22 19.13 41.12 -14.04
C LYS A 22 19.06 39.60 -13.99
N VAL A 23 19.51 38.95 -15.07
CA VAL A 23 19.61 37.49 -15.14
C VAL A 23 20.77 37.02 -14.25
N ALA A 24 20.46 36.32 -13.16
CA ALA A 24 21.45 35.65 -12.32
C ALA A 24 21.58 34.17 -12.72
N ARG A 25 22.70 33.53 -12.40
CA ARG A 25 22.90 32.09 -12.66
C ARG A 25 21.84 31.26 -11.93
N PHE A 26 21.29 30.24 -12.59
CA PHE A 26 20.20 29.38 -12.12
C PHE A 26 20.43 28.75 -10.73
N ASN A 27 21.68 28.44 -10.39
CA ASN A 27 22.06 27.94 -9.06
C ASN A 27 21.81 28.97 -7.95
N LYS A 28 22.20 30.24 -8.15
CA LYS A 28 21.79 31.36 -7.26
C LYS A 28 20.29 31.63 -7.34
N MET A 29 19.72 31.32 -8.51
CA MET A 29 18.31 31.23 -8.83
C MET A 29 17.55 30.40 -7.81
N ILE A 30 17.89 29.12 -7.69
CA ILE A 30 17.04 28.01 -7.18
C ILE A 30 17.47 27.43 -5.83
N PHE A 31 18.77 27.33 -5.59
CA PHE A 31 19.28 26.64 -4.41
C PHE A 31 20.31 27.54 -3.73
N GLN A 32 19.89 28.28 -2.70
CA GLN A 32 20.83 28.94 -1.79
C GLN A 32 21.18 27.97 -0.68
N ALA A 33 21.99 26.96 -1.01
CA ALA A 33 22.55 25.94 -0.11
C ALA A 33 21.53 25.32 0.88
N SER A 34 21.26 25.99 2.00
CA SER A 34 20.43 25.58 3.13
C SER A 34 18.98 26.08 3.11
N TYR A 35 18.55 26.94 2.17
CA TYR A 35 17.15 27.35 2.05
C TYR A 35 16.67 27.44 0.60
N THR A 36 15.46 26.96 0.37
CA THR A 36 14.74 27.07 -0.90
C THR A 36 13.44 27.84 -0.69
N TYR A 37 13.14 28.77 -1.59
CA TYR A 37 11.89 29.52 -1.61
C TYR A 37 10.76 28.74 -2.32
N LYS A 38 11.06 27.55 -2.86
CA LYS A 38 10.05 26.59 -3.29
C LYS A 38 9.76 25.67 -2.12
N CYS A 39 8.51 25.65 -1.67
CA CYS A 39 8.07 24.60 -0.76
C CYS A 39 8.22 23.25 -1.48
N PRO A 40 8.99 22.28 -0.94
CA PRO A 40 9.06 20.94 -1.54
C PRO A 40 7.66 20.34 -1.54
N THR A 41 7.11 20.15 -2.74
CA THR A 41 5.87 19.39 -2.92
C THR A 41 6.23 17.92 -2.95
N TYR A 42 5.72 17.16 -1.98
CA TYR A 42 5.89 15.72 -1.97
C TYR A 42 5.06 15.14 -3.12
N ILE A 43 5.74 14.63 -4.15
CA ILE A 43 5.09 13.92 -5.24
C ILE A 43 5.07 12.45 -4.84
N GLN A 44 3.87 11.90 -4.68
CA GLN A 44 3.70 10.45 -4.54
C GLN A 44 4.01 9.83 -5.90
N SER A 45 5.17 9.18 -5.99
CA SER A 45 5.56 8.38 -7.15
C SER A 45 5.42 6.92 -6.78
N THR A 46 4.84 6.12 -7.68
CA THR A 46 4.69 4.68 -7.49
C THR A 46 6.08 4.05 -7.32
N PRO A 47 6.37 3.40 -6.19
CA PRO A 47 7.63 2.68 -5.98
C PRO A 47 7.81 1.60 -7.06
N PRO A 48 9.04 1.37 -7.55
CA PRO A 48 9.30 0.36 -8.59
C PRO A 48 8.78 -1.05 -8.26
N CYS A 49 8.89 -1.47 -7.00
CA CYS A 49 8.35 -2.75 -6.52
C CYS A 49 6.82 -2.82 -6.66
N GLN A 50 6.11 -1.75 -6.27
CA GLN A 50 4.66 -1.65 -6.42
C GLN A 50 4.24 -1.55 -7.89
N GLY A 51 4.98 -0.80 -8.70
CA GLY A 51 4.73 -0.71 -10.15
C GLY A 51 4.92 -2.04 -10.88
N SER A 52 5.74 -2.93 -10.32
CA SER A 52 5.98 -4.28 -10.87
C SER A 52 5.03 -5.34 -10.31
N CYS A 53 4.25 -5.03 -9.27
CA CYS A 53 3.31 -5.96 -8.65
C CYS A 53 1.99 -5.99 -9.44
N PRO A 54 1.62 -7.12 -10.08
CA PRO A 54 0.37 -7.20 -10.84
C PRO A 54 -0.88 -7.07 -9.97
N ALA A 55 -0.78 -7.41 -8.68
CA ALA A 55 -1.87 -7.27 -7.72
C ALA A 55 -2.05 -5.82 -7.24
N GLY A 56 -1.10 -4.92 -7.51
CA GLY A 56 -1.18 -3.51 -7.11
C GLY A 56 -1.04 -3.26 -5.61
N GLU A 57 -0.36 -4.15 -4.88
CA GLU A 57 -0.17 -4.04 -3.43
C GLU A 57 0.65 -2.80 -3.02
N ASP A 58 0.32 -2.20 -1.86
CA ASP A 58 1.11 -1.15 -1.23
C ASP A 58 2.35 -1.72 -0.51
N ILE A 59 3.30 -2.19 -1.32
CA ILE A 59 4.54 -2.83 -0.84
C ILE A 59 5.34 -1.92 0.07
N ARG A 60 5.48 -0.65 -0.33
CA ARG A 60 6.20 0.33 0.48
C ARG A 60 5.50 0.55 1.82
N GLY A 61 4.16 0.62 1.84
CA GLY A 61 3.39 0.84 3.06
C GLY A 61 3.51 -0.30 4.05
N TYR A 62 3.26 -1.56 3.64
CA TYR A 62 3.39 -2.66 4.60
C TYR A 62 4.84 -2.89 5.06
N LEU A 63 5.84 -2.63 4.20
CA LEU A 63 7.25 -2.67 4.62
C LEU A 63 7.60 -1.54 5.59
N ALA A 64 6.99 -0.35 5.45
CA ALA A 64 7.15 0.74 6.41
C ALA A 64 6.58 0.38 7.79
N ILE A 65 5.48 -0.39 7.83
CA ILE A 65 4.92 -0.95 9.05
C ILE A 65 5.86 -1.99 9.66
N VAL A 66 6.36 -2.92 8.86
CA VAL A 66 7.31 -3.96 9.32
C VAL A 66 8.59 -3.33 9.89
N ARG A 67 9.08 -2.24 9.29
CA ARG A 67 10.25 -1.49 9.78
C ARG A 67 9.94 -0.62 11.02
N GLY A 68 8.68 -0.49 11.42
CA GLY A 68 8.24 0.36 12.52
C GLY A 68 8.30 1.87 12.22
N THR A 69 8.42 2.24 10.94
CA THR A 69 8.33 3.64 10.49
C THR A 69 6.88 4.11 10.56
N GLU A 70 5.97 3.28 10.07
CA GLU A 70 4.53 3.46 10.23
C GLU A 70 4.06 2.59 11.40
N LYS A 71 3.28 3.19 12.32
CA LYS A 71 2.80 2.49 13.52
C LYS A 71 1.30 2.29 13.43
N PRO A 72 0.76 1.21 14.02
CA PRO A 72 -0.68 1.01 14.11
C PRO A 72 -1.38 2.21 14.75
N PRO A 73 -2.62 2.51 14.36
CA PRO A 73 -3.36 3.61 14.95
C PRO A 73 -3.52 3.40 16.45
N VAL A 74 -3.34 4.46 17.23
CA VAL A 74 -3.46 4.45 18.68
C VAL A 74 -4.90 4.73 19.10
N GLY A 75 -5.40 3.95 20.05
CA GLY A 75 -6.71 4.16 20.66
C GLY A 75 -6.72 5.39 21.59
N ALA A 76 -7.90 5.73 22.10
CA ALA A 76 -8.07 6.81 23.08
C ALA A 76 -7.30 6.55 24.39
N ASP A 77 -6.94 5.31 24.67
CA ASP A 77 -6.12 4.84 25.79
C ASP A 77 -4.61 4.98 25.56
N GLY A 78 -4.19 5.52 24.39
CA GLY A 78 -2.79 5.71 24.03
C GLY A 78 -2.06 4.41 23.64
N LYS A 79 -2.76 3.28 23.55
CA LYS A 79 -2.19 1.99 23.15
C LYS A 79 -2.47 1.71 21.67
N PRO A 80 -1.61 0.93 20.99
CA PRO A 80 -1.90 0.48 19.63
C PRO A 80 -3.21 -0.32 19.59
N SER A 81 -4.08 0.01 18.65
CA SER A 81 -5.36 -0.68 18.44
C SER A 81 -5.21 -2.15 18.02
N MET A 82 -4.06 -2.51 17.44
CA MET A 82 -3.73 -3.86 17.00
C MET A 82 -2.20 -4.06 16.95
N PRO A 83 -1.70 -5.30 16.93
CA PRO A 83 -0.30 -5.60 16.64
C PRO A 83 0.11 -5.11 15.25
N TRP A 84 1.39 -4.79 15.07
CA TRP A 84 1.89 -4.30 13.78
C TRP A 84 1.77 -5.35 12.66
N GLN A 85 1.84 -6.65 13.00
CA GLN A 85 1.67 -7.75 12.04
C GLN A 85 0.26 -7.75 11.47
N GLU A 86 -0.75 -7.61 12.33
CA GLU A 86 -2.14 -7.49 11.89
C GLU A 86 -2.34 -6.23 11.06
N TYR A 87 -1.73 -5.11 11.46
CA TYR A 87 -1.82 -3.86 10.70
C TYR A 87 -1.21 -3.97 9.29
N ALA A 88 -0.02 -4.58 9.19
CA ALA A 88 0.65 -4.83 7.91
C ALA A 88 -0.15 -5.81 7.03
N TRP A 89 -0.69 -6.88 7.62
CA TRP A 89 -1.56 -7.83 6.92
C TRP A 89 -2.82 -7.14 6.38
N ARG A 90 -3.46 -6.28 7.19
CA ARG A 90 -4.63 -5.51 6.77
C ARG A 90 -4.31 -4.62 5.58
N ARG A 91 -3.18 -3.90 5.61
CA ARG A 91 -2.70 -3.09 4.47
C ARG A 91 -2.52 -3.92 3.20
N LEU A 92 -1.90 -5.09 3.32
CA LEU A 92 -1.70 -5.98 2.17
C LEU A 92 -3.05 -6.44 1.58
N THR A 93 -3.99 -6.82 2.45
CA THR A 93 -5.30 -7.32 2.05
C THR A 93 -6.24 -6.29 1.43
N GLU A 94 -5.90 -5.00 1.47
CA GLU A 94 -6.63 -3.97 0.72
C GLU A 94 -6.63 -4.26 -0.79
N ALA A 95 -5.50 -4.76 -1.32
CA ALA A 95 -5.34 -5.13 -2.72
C ALA A 95 -5.52 -6.63 -2.95
N ASN A 96 -4.82 -7.46 -2.17
CA ASN A 96 -4.74 -8.90 -2.39
C ASN A 96 -5.29 -9.69 -1.18
N PRO A 97 -6.42 -10.41 -1.32
CA PRO A 97 -6.98 -11.17 -0.22
C PRO A 97 -6.24 -12.47 0.08
N PHE A 98 -5.20 -12.88 -0.65
CA PHE A 98 -4.53 -14.18 -0.44
C PHE A 98 -3.02 -14.10 -0.14
N PRO A 99 -2.57 -13.33 0.88
CA PRO A 99 -1.14 -13.20 1.19
C PRO A 99 -0.43 -14.52 1.49
N SER A 100 -1.10 -15.45 2.19
CA SER A 100 -0.49 -16.76 2.53
C SER A 100 -0.25 -17.63 1.28
N VAL A 101 -1.11 -17.53 0.27
CA VAL A 101 -0.94 -18.27 -0.99
C VAL A 101 0.05 -17.56 -1.91
N MET A 102 -0.12 -16.25 -2.11
CA MET A 102 0.78 -15.46 -2.97
C MET A 102 2.22 -15.45 -2.44
N GLY A 103 2.41 -15.37 -1.12
CA GLY A 103 3.70 -15.55 -0.45
C GLY A 103 4.42 -16.86 -0.76
N ARG A 104 3.72 -17.89 -1.29
CA ARG A 104 4.30 -19.20 -1.64
C ARG A 104 4.50 -19.42 -3.13
N VAL A 105 3.58 -18.90 -3.95
CA VAL A 105 3.51 -19.27 -5.38
C VAL A 105 3.83 -18.11 -6.33
N CYS A 106 3.86 -16.88 -5.82
CA CYS A 106 4.18 -15.72 -6.64
C CYS A 106 5.62 -15.81 -7.15
N PRO A 107 5.89 -15.53 -8.44
CA PRO A 107 7.25 -15.43 -8.97
C PRO A 107 7.96 -14.13 -8.56
N ALA A 108 7.40 -13.38 -7.61
CA ALA A 108 7.94 -12.15 -7.03
C ALA A 108 8.44 -11.09 -8.05
N PRO A 109 7.62 -10.66 -9.03
CA PRO A 109 8.03 -9.61 -9.98
C PRO A 109 8.31 -8.27 -9.28
N CYS A 110 7.74 -8.05 -8.10
CA CYS A 110 8.04 -6.92 -7.23
C CYS A 110 9.50 -6.88 -6.75
N GLU A 111 10.15 -8.04 -6.61
CA GLU A 111 11.55 -8.17 -6.25
C GLU A 111 12.45 -7.93 -7.47
N SER A 112 12.06 -8.43 -8.65
CA SER A 112 12.75 -8.12 -9.92
C SER A 112 12.74 -6.63 -10.26
N GLY A 113 11.64 -5.93 -9.94
CA GLY A 113 11.51 -4.48 -10.12
C GLY A 113 12.12 -3.63 -9.00
N CYS A 114 12.78 -4.24 -8.00
CA CYS A 114 13.33 -3.50 -6.87
C CYS A 114 14.50 -2.62 -7.30
N ASN A 115 14.50 -1.34 -6.91
CA ASN A 115 15.64 -0.44 -7.18
C ASN A 115 16.93 -0.85 -6.44
N ARG A 116 16.83 -1.73 -5.43
CA ARG A 116 17.98 -2.23 -4.68
C ARG A 116 18.85 -3.16 -5.52
N ASN A 117 18.30 -3.75 -6.59
CA ASN A 117 19.01 -4.57 -7.57
C ASN A 117 20.21 -3.85 -8.23
N GLU A 118 20.21 -2.51 -8.21
CA GLU A 118 21.31 -1.69 -8.73
C GLU A 118 22.50 -1.54 -7.75
N VAL A 119 22.33 -1.98 -6.50
CA VAL A 119 23.33 -1.81 -5.43
C VAL A 119 23.71 -3.16 -4.84
N GLU A 120 22.73 -3.94 -4.43
CA GLU A 120 22.89 -5.30 -3.91
C GLU A 120 21.68 -6.15 -4.34
N ASP A 121 21.26 -7.10 -3.50
CA ASP A 121 20.07 -7.90 -3.75
C ASP A 121 18.76 -7.15 -3.45
N HIS A 122 17.64 -7.72 -3.88
CA HIS A 122 16.31 -7.19 -3.61
C HIS A 122 15.92 -7.31 -2.12
N VAL A 123 14.89 -6.57 -1.73
CA VAL A 123 14.21 -6.81 -0.46
C VAL A 123 13.45 -8.14 -0.58
N GLY A 124 13.46 -8.98 0.47
CA GLY A 124 12.66 -10.21 0.54
C GLY A 124 11.16 -9.92 0.74
N ILE A 125 10.55 -9.27 -0.24
CA ILE A 125 9.16 -8.82 -0.25
C ILE A 125 8.22 -10.03 -0.14
N ASN A 126 8.45 -11.07 -0.94
CA ASN A 126 7.60 -12.25 -0.96
C ASN A 126 7.68 -13.04 0.35
N SER A 127 8.86 -13.07 0.98
CA SER A 127 9.04 -13.68 2.32
C SER A 127 8.28 -12.91 3.41
N VAL A 128 8.22 -11.58 3.33
CA VAL A 128 7.42 -10.76 4.25
C VAL A 128 5.92 -10.99 4.04
N GLU A 129 5.46 -11.03 2.79
CA GLU A 129 4.07 -11.37 2.46
C GLU A 129 3.69 -12.75 3.00
N HIS A 130 4.55 -13.75 2.80
CA HIS A 130 4.36 -15.11 3.32
C HIS A 130 4.24 -15.09 4.85
N PHE A 131 5.18 -14.45 5.54
CA PHE A 131 5.16 -14.31 7.00
C PHE A 131 3.86 -13.68 7.51
N LEU A 132 3.40 -12.59 6.89
CA LEU A 132 2.17 -11.90 7.28
C LEU A 132 0.93 -12.77 7.03
N GLY A 133 0.92 -13.51 5.92
CA GLY A 133 -0.12 -14.48 5.61
C GLY A 133 -0.20 -15.61 6.64
N GLU A 134 0.94 -16.18 7.04
CA GLU A 134 1.00 -17.22 8.07
C GLU A 134 0.63 -16.70 9.45
N TYR A 135 1.08 -15.49 9.79
CA TYR A 135 0.68 -14.83 11.02
C TYR A 135 -0.84 -14.69 11.09
N ALA A 136 -1.50 -14.32 9.99
CA ALA A 136 -2.94 -14.19 9.93
C ALA A 136 -3.67 -15.52 10.15
N ILE A 137 -3.17 -16.60 9.55
CA ILE A 137 -3.72 -17.95 9.75
C ILE A 137 -3.52 -18.40 11.21
N ALA A 138 -2.31 -18.28 11.74
CA ALA A 138 -1.95 -18.71 13.10
C ALA A 138 -2.74 -17.96 14.18
N ASN A 139 -3.04 -16.67 13.95
CA ASN A 139 -3.83 -15.85 14.87
C ASN A 139 -5.33 -15.81 14.52
N ASN A 140 -5.77 -16.63 13.56
CA ASN A 140 -7.16 -16.71 13.11
C ASN A 140 -7.78 -15.34 12.77
N LEU A 141 -6.99 -14.46 12.17
CA LEU A 141 -7.43 -13.12 11.78
C LEU A 141 -8.59 -13.23 10.79
N LYS A 142 -9.54 -12.30 10.92
CA LYS A 142 -10.72 -12.23 10.06
C LYS A 142 -10.69 -10.94 9.25
N TYR A 143 -11.12 -11.06 8.00
CA TYR A 143 -11.40 -9.88 7.18
C TYR A 143 -12.52 -9.08 7.83
N ASN A 144 -12.43 -7.77 7.71
CA ASN A 144 -13.46 -6.88 8.22
C ASN A 144 -14.76 -7.12 7.46
N LYS A 145 -15.87 -7.12 8.20
CA LYS A 145 -17.18 -7.02 7.57
C LYS A 145 -17.24 -5.70 6.80
N PRO A 146 -17.85 -5.66 5.60
CA PRO A 146 -18.06 -4.42 4.88
C PRO A 146 -18.77 -3.41 5.77
N ALA A 147 -18.12 -2.27 6.07
CA ALA A 147 -18.71 -1.19 6.86
C ALA A 147 -19.58 -0.24 6.00
N VAL A 148 -19.88 -0.66 4.76
CA VAL A 148 -20.61 0.11 3.78
C VAL A 148 -22.08 -0.30 3.77
N GLN A 149 -22.95 0.67 3.45
CA GLN A 149 -24.36 0.37 3.30
C GLN A 149 -24.59 -0.59 2.13
N PRO A 150 -25.58 -1.51 2.23
CA PRO A 150 -25.93 -2.37 1.13
C PRO A 150 -26.23 -1.54 -0.12
N SER A 151 -25.54 -1.85 -1.21
CA SER A 151 -25.74 -1.20 -2.51
C SER A 151 -27.09 -1.54 -3.16
N GLY A 152 -27.79 -2.56 -2.65
CA GLY A 152 -29.01 -3.12 -3.25
C GLY A 152 -28.77 -3.95 -4.52
N LYS A 153 -27.52 -4.07 -4.98
CA LYS A 153 -27.16 -4.81 -6.20
C LYS A 153 -26.74 -6.24 -5.85
N LYS A 154 -27.20 -7.19 -6.66
CA LYS A 154 -26.83 -8.61 -6.59
C LYS A 154 -25.89 -8.96 -7.74
N VAL A 155 -24.83 -9.71 -7.44
CA VAL A 155 -23.81 -10.13 -8.41
C VAL A 155 -23.61 -11.64 -8.32
N ALA A 156 -23.74 -12.34 -9.45
CA ALA A 156 -23.36 -13.73 -9.58
C ALA A 156 -21.94 -13.84 -10.13
N ILE A 157 -21.09 -14.66 -9.51
CA ILE A 157 -19.73 -14.95 -9.94
C ILE A 157 -19.66 -16.42 -10.34
N MET A 158 -19.22 -16.69 -11.57
CA MET A 158 -19.02 -18.03 -12.08
C MET A 158 -17.55 -18.44 -11.90
N GLY A 159 -17.31 -19.44 -11.06
CA GLY A 159 -16.00 -19.94 -10.69
C GLY A 159 -15.49 -19.37 -9.35
N GLY A 160 -15.20 -20.27 -8.41
CA GLY A 160 -14.65 -20.03 -7.08
C GLY A 160 -13.13 -20.16 -7.03
N GLY A 161 -12.43 -19.89 -8.14
CA GLY A 161 -10.97 -19.79 -8.17
C GLY A 161 -10.43 -18.48 -7.56
N PRO A 162 -9.12 -18.22 -7.63
CA PRO A 162 -8.50 -17.00 -7.10
C PRO A 162 -9.14 -15.72 -7.65
N ALA A 163 -9.42 -15.69 -8.96
CA ALA A 163 -10.04 -14.54 -9.60
C ALA A 163 -11.47 -14.28 -9.08
N GLY A 164 -12.30 -15.32 -9.00
CA GLY A 164 -13.69 -15.21 -8.53
C GLY A 164 -13.78 -14.85 -7.05
N LEU A 165 -12.94 -15.48 -6.21
CA LEU A 165 -12.89 -15.16 -4.79
C LEU A 165 -12.36 -13.74 -4.53
N SER A 166 -11.35 -13.28 -5.28
CA SER A 166 -10.85 -11.90 -5.18
C SER A 166 -11.91 -10.88 -5.62
N CYS A 167 -12.60 -11.16 -6.73
CA CYS A 167 -13.72 -10.34 -7.19
C CYS A 167 -14.83 -10.27 -6.14
N ALA A 168 -15.21 -11.42 -5.55
CA ALA A 168 -16.21 -11.49 -4.50
C ALA A 168 -15.82 -10.66 -3.28
N TYR A 169 -14.56 -10.77 -2.85
CA TYR A 169 -14.02 -10.00 -1.73
C TYR A 169 -14.15 -8.49 -1.97
N GLN A 170 -13.66 -8.01 -3.11
CA GLN A 170 -13.68 -6.58 -3.45
C GLN A 170 -15.11 -6.04 -3.66
N LEU A 171 -16.02 -6.83 -4.22
CA LEU A 171 -17.42 -6.45 -4.40
C LEU A 171 -18.19 -6.45 -3.07
N ALA A 172 -17.92 -7.41 -2.18
CA ALA A 172 -18.51 -7.45 -0.85
C ALA A 172 -18.09 -6.22 -0.04
N LEU A 173 -16.82 -5.82 -0.08
CA LEU A 173 -16.33 -4.58 0.55
C LEU A 173 -17.01 -3.30 0.04
N LYS A 174 -17.57 -3.33 -1.18
CA LYS A 174 -18.36 -2.25 -1.79
C LYS A 174 -19.87 -2.37 -1.51
N GLY A 175 -20.29 -3.34 -0.71
CA GLY A 175 -21.68 -3.50 -0.27
C GLY A 175 -22.57 -4.21 -1.29
N HIS A 176 -21.99 -4.95 -2.24
CA HIS A 176 -22.75 -5.80 -3.15
C HIS A 176 -23.09 -7.14 -2.49
N ASP A 177 -24.27 -7.67 -2.80
CA ASP A 177 -24.67 -9.03 -2.43
C ASP A 177 -24.13 -10.00 -3.48
N VAL A 178 -23.16 -10.82 -3.12
CA VAL A 178 -22.39 -11.64 -4.07
C VAL A 178 -22.66 -13.12 -3.83
N THR A 179 -23.02 -13.84 -4.88
CA THR A 179 -23.15 -15.30 -4.87
C THR A 179 -22.13 -15.92 -5.82
N ILE A 180 -21.34 -16.88 -5.32
CA ILE A 180 -20.36 -17.61 -6.12
C ILE A 180 -20.96 -18.97 -6.49
N PHE A 181 -20.90 -19.30 -7.78
CA PHE A 181 -21.27 -20.60 -8.33
C PHE A 181 -20.00 -21.28 -8.81
N ASP A 182 -19.73 -22.49 -8.34
CA ASP A 182 -18.59 -23.31 -8.78
C ASP A 182 -19.10 -24.70 -9.19
N GLU A 183 -18.42 -25.33 -10.15
CA GLU A 183 -18.72 -26.70 -10.56
C GLU A 183 -18.23 -27.73 -9.53
N ARG A 184 -17.23 -27.38 -8.72
CA ARG A 184 -16.57 -28.25 -7.75
C ARG A 184 -17.18 -28.11 -6.36
N GLU A 185 -17.03 -29.15 -5.56
CA GLU A 185 -17.56 -29.21 -4.19
C GLU A 185 -16.96 -28.13 -3.27
N GLN A 186 -15.66 -27.85 -3.40
CA GLN A 186 -14.95 -26.86 -2.58
C GLN A 186 -14.39 -25.72 -3.44
N LEU A 187 -14.46 -24.50 -2.91
CA LEU A 187 -13.86 -23.32 -3.55
C LEU A 187 -12.32 -23.36 -3.48
N GLY A 188 -11.68 -22.58 -4.34
CA GLY A 188 -10.23 -22.38 -4.40
C GLY A 188 -9.64 -22.57 -5.80
N GLY A 189 -10.36 -23.22 -6.71
CA GLY A 189 -9.90 -23.45 -8.09
C GLY A 189 -8.49 -24.04 -8.12
N MET A 190 -7.60 -23.46 -8.95
CA MET A 190 -6.22 -23.95 -9.09
C MET A 190 -5.40 -23.89 -7.79
N MET A 191 -5.72 -23.01 -6.83
CA MET A 191 -5.04 -22.98 -5.53
C MET A 191 -5.31 -24.23 -4.69
N ARG A 192 -6.46 -24.88 -4.91
CA ARG A 192 -6.86 -26.11 -4.20
C ARG A 192 -6.62 -27.38 -5.02
N TYR A 193 -6.99 -27.35 -6.30
CA TYR A 193 -7.03 -28.55 -7.15
C TYR A 193 -5.85 -28.66 -8.13
N GLY A 194 -5.12 -27.58 -8.36
CA GLY A 194 -4.07 -27.52 -9.38
C GLY A 194 -2.66 -27.56 -8.80
N ILE A 195 -2.38 -26.65 -7.88
CA ILE A 195 -1.06 -26.54 -7.25
C ILE A 195 -0.88 -27.69 -6.24
N PRO A 196 0.25 -28.43 -6.28
CA PRO A 196 0.48 -29.51 -5.31
C PRO A 196 0.42 -29.01 -3.87
N GLY A 197 -0.22 -29.77 -2.98
CA GLY A 197 -0.49 -29.35 -1.60
C GLY A 197 0.76 -29.03 -0.76
N PHE A 198 1.93 -29.59 -1.09
CA PHE A 198 3.17 -29.20 -0.41
C PHE A 198 3.63 -27.77 -0.73
N ARG A 199 3.12 -27.16 -1.81
CA ARG A 199 3.34 -25.75 -2.16
C ARG A 199 2.23 -24.83 -1.65
N THR A 200 1.01 -25.33 -1.49
CA THR A 200 -0.14 -24.57 -0.99
C THR A 200 -0.96 -25.46 -0.04
N PRO A 201 -0.53 -25.57 1.23
CA PRO A 201 -1.19 -26.42 2.21
C PRO A 201 -2.55 -25.86 2.67
#